data_AF-A0A9N9SYJ0-F1
#
_entry.id   AF-A0A9N9SYJ0-F1
#
_cell.length_a   1.000
_cell.length_b   1.000
_cell.length_c   1.000
_cell.angle_alpha   90.00
_cell.angle_beta   90.00
_cell.angle_gamma   90.00
#
_symmetry.space_group_name_H-M   'P 1'
#
loop_
_entity.id
_entity.type
_entity.pdbx_description
1 polymer ?
#
loop_
_entity_poly.entity_id
_entity_poly.type
_entity_poly.pdbx_seq_one_letter_code
_entity_poly.pdbx_strand_id
1 'polypeptide(L)'
;MADMHLTLGECQGNSAAAARHYAVNYPDRKTPDRRLFLTIDHRLRETGTFQPQVAGNSGRPIMDATDEDILEIIEEVPGTSTWVIAAQLNVPHVRVWRSLKDQLLKPYHLTTVQELLVEDYPKRIGFYDWLLMENTRNFNFIRI
;
A
#
# COMPACT_ATOMS: atom_id res chain seq x y z
N MET A 1 23.56 19.43 11.96
CA MET A 1 22.54 20.47 12.20
C MET A 1 22.73 21.15 13.54
N ALA A 2 23.13 20.42 14.60
CA ALA A 2 23.53 21.00 15.88
C ALA A 2 24.58 22.12 15.74
N ASP A 3 25.65 21.88 14.98
CA ASP A 3 26.69 22.89 14.72
C ASP A 3 26.13 24.19 14.12
N MET A 4 25.17 24.09 13.19
CA MET A 4 24.52 25.28 12.61
C MET A 4 23.71 26.05 13.65
N HIS A 5 22.98 25.35 14.51
CA HIS A 5 22.19 25.96 15.58
C HIS A 5 23.11 26.64 16.63
N LEU A 6 24.20 25.99 17.01
CA LEU A 6 25.18 26.56 17.94
C LEU A 6 25.84 27.81 17.36
N THR A 7 26.30 27.77 16.11
CA THR A 7 26.89 28.93 15.43
C THR A 7 25.90 30.09 15.28
N LEU A 8 24.61 29.80 15.09
CA LEU A 8 23.56 30.84 15.11
C LEU A 8 23.43 31.50 16.48
N GLY A 9 23.50 30.71 17.56
CA GLY A 9 23.50 31.19 18.94
C GLY A 9 24.70 32.07 19.26
N GLU A 10 25.90 31.65 18.85
CA GLU A 10 27.15 32.44 18.96
C GLU A 10 27.03 33.79 18.25
N CYS A 11 26.37 33.80 17.10
CA CYS A 11 26.11 35.01 16.30
C CYS A 11 24.86 35.79 16.76
N GLN A 12 24.33 35.53 17.96
CA GLN A 12 23.18 36.22 18.55
C GLN A 12 21.94 36.23 17.64
N GLY A 13 21.71 35.15 16.89
CA GLY A 13 20.59 35.04 15.96
C GLY A 13 20.81 35.70 14.59
N ASN A 14 21.97 36.29 14.33
CA ASN A 14 22.29 36.86 13.02
C ASN A 14 22.69 35.75 12.03
N SER A 15 21.75 35.35 11.19
CA SER A 15 21.94 34.27 10.21
C SER A 15 23.04 34.54 9.16
N ALA A 16 23.24 35.80 8.75
CA ALA A 16 24.28 36.15 7.78
C ALA A 16 25.68 36.08 8.41
N ALA A 17 25.81 36.51 9.66
CA ALA A 17 27.03 36.33 10.43
C ALA A 17 27.29 34.83 10.71
N ALA A 18 26.25 34.08 11.07
CA ALA A 18 26.34 32.64 11.35
C ALA A 18 26.83 31.85 10.12
N ALA A 19 26.32 32.15 8.92
CA ALA A 19 26.77 31.49 7.70
C ALA A 19 28.26 31.73 7.42
N ARG A 20 28.76 32.96 7.63
CA ARG A 20 30.19 33.29 7.48
C ARG A 20 31.04 32.58 8.54
N HIS A 21 30.61 32.64 9.80
CA HIS A 21 31.31 31.99 10.91
C HIS A 21 31.36 30.46 10.72
N TYR A 22 30.27 29.87 10.24
CA TYR A 22 30.19 28.46 9.91
C TYR A 22 31.15 28.05 8.78
N ALA A 23 31.26 28.88 7.73
CA ALA A 23 32.20 28.63 6.63
C ALA A 23 33.67 28.64 7.08
N VAL A 24 34.01 29.52 8.03
CA VAL A 24 35.36 29.61 8.60
C VAL A 24 35.66 28.41 9.51
N ASN A 25 34.71 28.03 10.37
CA ASN A 25 34.92 26.96 11.35
C ASN A 25 34.82 25.55 10.74
N TYR A 26 34.13 25.40 9.60
CA TYR A 26 33.93 24.13 8.92
C TYR A 26 34.27 24.23 7.42
N PRO A 27 35.56 24.45 7.07
CA PRO A 27 35.96 24.69 5.68
C PRO A 27 35.74 23.47 4.77
N ASP A 28 35.79 22.25 5.32
CA ASP A 28 35.59 21.01 4.57
C ASP A 28 34.11 20.69 4.28
N ARG A 29 33.17 21.48 4.83
CA ARG A 29 31.72 21.26 4.68
C ARG A 29 31.11 22.31 3.76
N LYS A 30 30.12 21.91 2.97
CA LYS A 30 29.33 22.85 2.16
C LYS A 30 28.64 23.87 3.08
N THR A 31 28.90 25.16 2.84
CA THR A 31 28.27 26.25 3.59
C THR A 31 26.75 26.24 3.34
N PRO A 32 25.92 26.11 4.39
CA PRO A 32 24.47 26.21 4.28
C PRO A 32 24.03 27.64 3.93
N ASP A 33 22.88 27.76 3.27
CA ASP A 33 22.25 29.08 3.07
C ASP A 33 21.86 29.71 4.41
N ARG A 34 21.96 31.04 4.52
CA ARG A 34 21.64 31.79 5.75
C ARG A 34 20.23 31.47 6.27
N ARG A 35 19.27 31.20 5.37
CA ARG A 35 17.89 30.87 5.76
C ARG A 35 17.80 29.55 6.52
N LEU A 36 18.64 28.57 6.19
CA LEU A 36 18.62 27.26 6.85
C LEU A 36 18.93 27.36 8.35
N PHE A 37 19.79 28.29 8.76
CA PHE A 37 20.07 28.54 10.18
C PHE A 37 18.79 28.92 10.93
N LEU A 38 18.01 29.85 10.39
CA LEU A 38 16.74 30.27 10.97
C LEU A 38 15.70 29.16 10.93
N THR A 39 15.61 28.42 9.83
CA THR A 39 14.66 27.30 9.70
C THR A 39 14.91 26.21 10.74
N ILE A 40 16.18 25.93 11.04
CA ILE A 40 16.58 24.92 12.03
C ILE A 40 16.24 25.37 13.46
N ASP A 41 16.55 26.62 13.83
CA ASP A 41 16.17 27.20 15.15
C ASP A 41 14.65 27.23 15.33
N HIS A 42 13.92 27.70 14.31
CA HIS A 42 12.46 27.73 14.33
C HIS A 42 11.84 26.34 14.53
N ARG A 43 12.27 25.35 13.75
CA ARG A 43 11.77 23.96 13.88
C ARG A 43 12.07 23.36 15.25
N LEU A 44 13.26 23.64 15.78
CA LEU A 44 13.63 23.15 17.11
C LEU A 44 12.74 23.76 18.19
N ARG A 45 12.42 25.06 18.10
CA ARG A 45 11.52 25.73 19.04
C ARG A 45 10.08 25.24 18.94
N GLU A 46 9.59 24.99 17.73
CA GLU A 46 8.19 24.61 17.51
C GLU A 46 7.91 23.12 17.74
N THR A 47 8.80 22.26 17.26
CA THR A 47 8.56 20.80 17.21
C THR A 47 9.52 20.00 18.08
N GLY A 48 10.57 20.62 18.62
CA GLY A 48 11.62 19.94 19.36
C GLY A 48 12.52 19.05 18.50
N THR A 49 12.37 19.08 17.16
CA THR A 49 13.13 18.22 16.25
C THR A 49 13.78 19.03 15.10
N PHE A 50 14.92 18.54 14.60
CA PHE A 50 15.55 19.08 13.39
C PHE A 50 15.00 18.48 12.09
N GLN A 51 14.15 17.46 12.19
CA GLN A 51 13.61 16.80 11.01
C GLN A 51 12.66 17.76 10.29
N PRO A 52 12.78 17.91 8.96
CA PRO A 52 11.74 18.60 8.22
C PRO A 52 10.41 17.89 8.46
N GLN A 53 9.36 18.66 8.69
CA GLN A 53 8.02 18.10 8.61
C GLN A 53 7.83 17.62 7.18
N VAL A 54 7.96 16.31 6.98
CA VAL A 54 7.53 15.68 5.74
C VAL A 54 6.02 15.80 5.81
N ALA A 55 5.47 16.88 5.24
CA ALA A 55 4.09 16.81 4.76
C ALA A 55 4.09 15.54 3.92
N GLY A 56 3.39 14.51 4.44
CA GLY A 56 3.39 13.20 3.83
C GLY A 56 3.23 13.42 2.34
N ASN A 57 4.06 12.75 1.54
CA ASN A 57 3.97 12.80 0.11
C ASN A 57 2.64 12.13 -0.29
N SER A 58 1.53 12.78 0.05
CA SER A 58 0.20 12.50 -0.44
C SER A 58 0.33 12.86 -1.89
N GLY A 59 0.65 11.82 -2.67
CA GLY A 59 0.66 11.94 -4.11
C GLY A 59 -0.66 12.57 -4.60
N ARG A 60 -0.67 12.90 -5.88
CA ARG A 60 -1.82 13.47 -6.58
C ARG A 60 -3.15 12.90 -6.05
N PRO A 61 -4.12 13.74 -5.63
CA PRO A 61 -5.41 13.24 -5.17
C PRO A 61 -6.03 12.39 -6.29
N ILE A 62 -6.17 11.10 -6.03
CA ILE A 62 -6.87 10.17 -6.93
C ILE A 62 -8.33 10.29 -6.56
N MET A 63 -9.21 10.56 -7.53
CA MET A 63 -10.66 10.65 -7.31
C MET A 63 -11.17 9.58 -6.34
N ASP A 64 -11.96 10.00 -5.36
CA ASP A 64 -12.32 9.22 -4.18
C ASP A 64 -13.37 8.15 -4.49
N ALA A 65 -13.01 7.09 -5.21
CA ALA A 65 -13.67 5.80 -5.00
C ALA A 65 -13.02 5.16 -3.78
N THR A 66 -13.78 4.93 -2.72
CA THR A 66 -13.25 4.33 -1.50
C THR A 66 -12.94 2.85 -1.72
N ASP A 67 -12.24 2.24 -0.77
CA ASP A 67 -12.03 0.80 -0.81
C ASP A 67 -13.36 0.05 -0.63
N GLU A 68 -14.32 0.63 0.08
CA GLU A 68 -15.68 0.11 0.22
C GLU A 68 -16.41 0.00 -1.12
N ASP A 69 -16.32 1.03 -1.99
CA ASP A 69 -16.95 0.99 -3.32
C ASP A 69 -16.40 -0.15 -4.18
N ILE A 70 -15.10 -0.45 -4.05
CA ILE A 70 -14.45 -1.56 -4.76
C ILE A 70 -14.93 -2.91 -4.23
N LEU A 71 -15.08 -3.03 -2.92
CA LEU A 71 -15.49 -4.27 -2.26
C LEU A 71 -16.96 -4.61 -2.52
N GLU A 72 -17.84 -3.60 -2.52
CA GLU A 72 -19.27 -3.76 -2.81
C GLU A 72 -19.49 -4.38 -4.20
N ILE A 73 -18.81 -3.87 -5.23
CA ILE A 73 -18.93 -4.40 -6.60
C ILE A 73 -18.50 -5.87 -6.69
N ILE A 74 -17.50 -6.27 -5.90
CA ILE A 74 -16.96 -7.63 -5.93
C ILE A 74 -17.83 -8.60 -5.15
N GLU A 75 -18.48 -8.12 -4.09
CA GLU A 75 -19.46 -8.90 -3.34
C GLU A 75 -20.73 -9.14 -4.17
N GLU A 76 -21.21 -8.13 -4.91
CA GLU A 76 -22.37 -8.28 -5.80
C GLU A 76 -22.10 -9.22 -6.98
N VAL A 77 -20.94 -9.07 -7.64
CA VAL A 77 -20.58 -9.85 -8.84
C VAL A 77 -19.19 -10.47 -8.68
N PRO A 78 -19.08 -11.61 -7.97
CA PRO A 78 -17.83 -12.30 -7.79
C PRO A 78 -17.27 -12.78 -9.15
N GLY A 79 -16.02 -12.42 -9.43
CA GLY A 79 -15.35 -12.75 -10.70
C GLY A 79 -15.24 -11.59 -11.70
N THR A 80 -15.74 -10.41 -11.35
CA THR A 80 -15.53 -9.18 -12.13
C THR A 80 -14.04 -8.86 -12.23
N SER A 81 -13.57 -8.51 -13.44
CA SER A 81 -12.17 -8.13 -13.61
C SER A 81 -11.87 -6.78 -12.95
N THR A 82 -10.67 -6.64 -12.42
CA THR A 82 -10.15 -5.39 -11.86
C THR A 82 -10.17 -4.23 -12.87
N TRP A 83 -10.19 -4.50 -14.17
CA TRP A 83 -10.30 -3.49 -15.24
C TRP A 83 -11.72 -2.95 -15.39
N VAL A 84 -12.71 -3.84 -15.29
CA VAL A 84 -14.13 -3.46 -15.35
C VAL A 84 -14.48 -2.58 -14.15
N ILE A 85 -14.06 -2.99 -12.95
CA ILE A 85 -14.27 -2.23 -11.71
C ILE A 85 -13.61 -0.84 -11.79
N ALA A 86 -12.38 -0.80 -12.31
CA ALA A 86 -11.63 0.45 -12.50
C ALA A 86 -12.32 1.41 -13.47
N ALA A 87 -12.87 0.89 -14.57
CA ALA A 87 -13.63 1.68 -15.53
C ALA A 87 -14.94 2.21 -14.93
N GLN A 88 -15.64 1.39 -14.15
CA GLN A 88 -16.89 1.76 -13.47
C GLN A 88 -16.67 2.86 -12.42
N LEU A 89 -15.60 2.74 -11.63
CA LEU A 89 -15.27 3.69 -10.56
C LEU A 89 -14.38 4.86 -11.02
N ASN A 90 -14.02 4.91 -12.30
CA ASN A 90 -13.10 5.91 -12.87
C ASN A 90 -11.79 6.05 -12.08
N VAL A 91 -11.22 4.91 -11.65
CA VAL A 91 -9.95 4.84 -10.92
C VAL A 91 -8.91 4.05 -11.72
N PRO A 92 -7.61 4.25 -11.49
CA PRO A 92 -6.61 3.37 -12.09
C PRO A 92 -6.79 1.93 -11.59
N HIS A 93 -6.76 0.95 -12.51
CA HIS A 93 -6.82 -0.48 -12.20
C HIS A 93 -5.88 -0.94 -11.07
N VAL A 94 -4.69 -0.34 -10.99
CA VAL A 94 -3.71 -0.67 -9.94
C VAL A 94 -4.24 -0.32 -8.53
N ARG A 95 -5.13 0.68 -8.39
CA ARG A 95 -5.80 0.98 -7.12
C ARG A 95 -6.73 -0.16 -6.70
N VAL A 96 -7.57 -0.64 -7.63
CA VAL A 96 -8.47 -1.78 -7.41
C VAL A 96 -7.68 -3.02 -7.01
N TRP A 97 -6.59 -3.30 -7.71
CA TRP A 97 -5.72 -4.44 -7.37
C TRP A 97 -5.07 -4.31 -5.98
N ARG A 98 -4.65 -3.10 -5.58
CA ARG A 98 -4.09 -2.85 -4.23
C ARG A 98 -5.14 -3.06 -3.15
N SER A 99 -6.32 -2.46 -3.32
CA SER A 99 -7.47 -2.59 -2.41
C SER A 99 -7.81 -4.06 -2.17
N LEU A 100 -7.88 -4.86 -3.24
CA LEU A 100 -8.13 -6.29 -3.12
C LEU A 100 -7.03 -7.05 -2.40
N LYS A 101 -5.77 -6.73 -2.72
CA LYS A 101 -4.61 -7.37 -2.10
C LYS A 101 -4.56 -7.07 -0.59
N ASP A 102 -4.85 -5.84 -0.19
CA ASP A 102 -4.82 -5.40 1.21
C ASP A 102 -5.92 -6.10 2.03
N GLN A 103 -7.05 -6.42 1.39
CA GLN A 103 -8.15 -7.21 1.98
C GLN A 103 -7.99 -8.73 1.82
N LEU A 104 -6.81 -9.20 1.39
CA LEU A 104 -6.50 -10.63 1.16
C LEU A 104 -7.42 -11.33 0.15
N LEU A 105 -8.11 -10.57 -0.72
CA LEU A 105 -8.93 -11.09 -1.79
C LEU A 105 -8.07 -11.36 -3.03
N LYS A 106 -8.21 -12.57 -3.59
CA LYS A 106 -7.55 -12.94 -4.84
C LYS A 106 -8.57 -12.95 -5.96
N PRO A 107 -8.37 -12.17 -7.04
CA PRO A 107 -9.15 -12.33 -8.25
C PRO A 107 -9.03 -13.78 -8.75
N TYR A 108 -10.16 -14.44 -9.01
CA TYR A 108 -10.22 -15.75 -9.63
C TYR A 108 -11.28 -15.75 -10.72
N HIS A 109 -11.08 -16.57 -11.74
CA HIS A 109 -12.06 -16.78 -12.79
C HIS A 109 -12.53 -18.23 -12.71
N LEU A 110 -13.79 -18.44 -12.36
CA LEU A 110 -14.42 -19.76 -12.37
C LEU A 110 -14.57 -20.21 -13.81
N THR A 111 -13.72 -21.14 -14.24
CA THR A 111 -13.86 -21.81 -15.54
C THR A 111 -14.49 -23.17 -15.30
N THR A 112 -15.75 -23.35 -15.72
CA THR A 112 -16.39 -24.66 -15.72
C THR A 112 -15.82 -25.48 -16.87
N VAL A 113 -15.02 -26.51 -16.57
CA VAL A 113 -14.34 -27.34 -17.58
C VAL A 113 -15.31 -28.33 -18.26
N GLN A 114 -16.52 -28.48 -17.74
CA GLN A 114 -17.59 -29.33 -18.29
C GLN A 114 -18.94 -28.64 -18.05
N GLU A 115 -19.78 -28.55 -19.09
CA GLU A 115 -21.19 -28.19 -18.94
C GLU A 115 -21.90 -29.33 -18.21
N LEU A 116 -21.91 -29.30 -16.88
CA LEU A 116 -22.69 -30.24 -16.10
C LEU A 116 -24.18 -30.03 -16.39
N LEU A 117 -24.80 -31.04 -16.99
CA LEU A 117 -26.24 -31.05 -17.17
C LEU A 117 -26.92 -31.34 -15.82
N VAL A 118 -28.17 -30.88 -15.67
CA VAL A 118 -28.97 -31.13 -14.46
C VAL A 118 -29.10 -32.64 -14.18
N GLU A 119 -29.11 -33.46 -15.22
CA GLU A 119 -29.18 -34.92 -15.15
C GLU A 119 -27.92 -35.58 -14.59
N ASP A 120 -26.77 -34.90 -14.60
CA ASP A 120 -25.50 -35.48 -14.16
C ASP A 120 -25.31 -35.40 -12.65
N TYR A 121 -25.99 -34.47 -11.97
CA TYR A 121 -25.96 -34.36 -10.50
C TYR A 121 -26.33 -35.67 -9.79
N PRO A 122 -27.49 -36.32 -10.06
CA PRO A 122 -27.83 -37.58 -9.40
C PRO A 122 -26.86 -38.72 -9.77
N LYS A 123 -26.36 -38.76 -11.01
CA LYS A 123 -25.37 -39.78 -11.44
C LYS A 123 -24.06 -39.65 -10.67
N ARG A 124 -23.59 -38.41 -10.45
CA ARG A 124 -22.37 -38.11 -9.69
C ARG A 124 -22.52 -38.46 -8.23
N ILE A 125 -23.66 -38.15 -7.61
CA ILE A 125 -23.96 -38.57 -6.23
C ILE A 125 -23.89 -40.09 -6.11
N GLY A 126 -24.58 -40.82 -7.00
CA GLY A 126 -24.54 -42.28 -7.00
C GLY A 126 -23.13 -42.85 -7.19
N PHE A 127 -22.32 -42.24 -8.04
CA PHE A 127 -20.91 -42.61 -8.20
C PHE A 127 -20.10 -42.37 -6.91
N TYR A 128 -20.29 -41.23 -6.24
CA TYR A 128 -19.60 -40.94 -4.97
C TYR A 128 -20.01 -41.91 -3.86
N ASP A 129 -21.31 -42.21 -3.74
CA ASP A 129 -21.81 -43.17 -2.75
C ASP A 129 -21.22 -44.56 -2.98
N TRP A 130 -21.20 -45.01 -4.24
CA TRP A 130 -20.55 -46.26 -4.63
C TRP A 130 -19.04 -46.26 -4.30
N LEU A 131 -18.34 -45.18 -4.66
CA LEU A 131 -16.90 -45.03 -4.44
C LEU A 131 -16.56 -45.07 -2.94
N LEU A 132 -17.36 -44.39 -2.11
CA LEU A 132 -17.21 -44.40 -0.65
C LEU A 132 -17.47 -45.79 -0.07
N MET A 133 -18.53 -46.47 -0.53
CA MET A 133 -18.81 -47.85 -0.11
C MET A 133 -17.63 -48.77 -0.42
N GLU A 134 -17.06 -48.68 -1.61
CA GLU A 134 -15.99 -49.57 -2.01
C GLU A 134 -14.68 -49.28 -1.27
N ASN A 135 -14.40 -48.00 -0.98
CA ASN A 135 -13.26 -47.61 -0.15
C ASN A 135 -13.40 -48.04 1.33
N THR A 136 -14.62 -48.14 1.86
CA THR A 136 -14.84 -48.70 3.21
C THR A 136 -14.67 -50.22 3.26
N ARG A 137 -14.99 -50.92 2.16
CA ARG A 137 -14.79 -52.37 2.02
C ARG A 137 -13.32 -52.73 1.80
N ASN A 138 -12.59 -51.91 1.05
CA ASN A 138 -11.17 -52.07 0.79
C ASN A 138 -10.46 -50.73 0.95
N PHE A 139 -9.71 -50.59 2.06
CA PHE A 139 -9.03 -49.36 2.42
C PHE A 139 -7.95 -48.90 1.42
N ASN A 140 -7.54 -49.77 0.49
CA ASN A 140 -6.58 -49.45 -0.57
C ASN A 140 -7.24 -49.23 -1.94
N PHE A 141 -8.57 -49.15 -2.02
CA PHE A 141 -9.28 -49.05 -3.30
C PHE A 141 -8.94 -47.78 -4.11
N ILE A 142 -8.69 -46.66 -3.42
CA ILE A 142 -8.43 -45.35 -4.06
C ILE A 142 -6.95 -44.94 -4.01
N ARG A 143 -6.12 -45.64 -3.22
CA ARG A 143 -4.68 -45.36 -3.16
C ARG A 143 -4.00 -45.92 -4.40
N ILE A 144 -3.53 -45.02 -5.27
CA ILE A 144 -2.55 -45.31 -6.35
C ILE A 144 -1.17 -45.49 -5.73
#